data_AF-D8F1A8-F1
#
_entry.id   AF-D8F1A8-F1
#
_cell.length_a   1.000
_cell.length_b   1.000
_cell.length_c   1.000
_cell.angle_alpha   90.00
_cell.angle_beta   90.00
_cell.angle_gamma   90.00
#
_symmetry.space_group_name_H-M   'P 1'
#
loop_
_entity.id
_entity.type
_entity.pdbx_description
1 polymer ?
#
loop_
_entity_poly.entity_id
_entity_poly.type
_entity_poly.pdbx_seq_one_letter_code
_entity_poly.pdbx_strand_id
1 'polypeptide(L)' 'MAERHERKSVIITTNKGFGDWTEIFGDPSMTAALLDRVTHKAHIINCDWDSYRLKETLKRSPK' A
#
# COMPACT_ATOMS: atom_id res chain seq x y z
N MET A 1 -6.63 1.13 -14.52
CA MET A 1 -7.32 0.39 -13.43
C MET A 1 -8.68 -0.18 -13.82
N ALA A 2 -9.41 0.38 -14.81
CA ALA A 2 -10.68 -0.18 -15.29
C ALA A 2 -10.58 -1.60 -15.89
N GLU A 3 -9.46 -1.94 -16.55
CA GLU A 3 -9.32 -3.24 -17.25
C GLU A 3 -9.09 -4.45 -16.32
N ARG A 4 -8.74 -4.22 -15.05
CA ARG A 4 -8.40 -5.28 -14.08
C ARG A 4 -9.47 -5.52 -13.02
N HIS A 5 -10.47 -4.65 -12.93
CA HIS A 5 -11.57 -4.83 -12.01
C HIS A 5 -12.27 -6.16 -12.36
N GLU A 6 -12.36 -7.07 -11.39
CA GLU A 6 -13.00 -8.40 -11.49
C GLU A 6 -12.32 -9.46 -12.39
N ARG A 7 -11.14 -9.19 -12.99
CA ARG A 7 -10.47 -10.17 -13.86
C ARG A 7 -9.25 -10.85 -13.23
N LYS A 8 -8.50 -10.18 -12.35
CA LYS A 8 -7.28 -10.73 -11.71
C LYS A 8 -7.04 -10.10 -10.32
N SER A 9 -6.49 -10.88 -9.39
CA SER A 9 -6.05 -10.39 -8.08
C SER A 9 -4.97 -9.32 -8.21
N VAL A 10 -5.04 -8.28 -7.39
CA VAL A 10 -4.05 -7.20 -7.33
C VAL A 10 -3.52 -7.12 -5.90
N ILE A 11 -2.21 -7.14 -5.75
CA ILE A 11 -1.52 -6.86 -4.49
C ILE A 11 -0.94 -5.46 -4.61
N ILE A 12 -1.24 -4.60 -3.64
CA ILE A 12 -0.67 -3.26 -3.54
C ILE A 12 0.09 -3.18 -2.22
N THR A 13 1.35 -2.77 -2.28
CA THR A 13 2.17 -2.46 -1.12
C THR A 13 2.39 -0.96 -1.06
N THR A 14 2.10 -0.35 0.08
CA THR A 14 2.31 1.07 0.31
C THR A 14 2.88 1.27 1.71
N ASN A 15 3.76 2.26 1.85
CA ASN A 15 4.21 2.76 3.14
C ASN A 15 3.41 3.97 3.61
N LYS A 16 2.37 4.36 2.85
CA LYS A 16 1.52 5.53 3.08
C LYS A 16 0.10 5.07 3.41
N GLY A 17 -0.49 5.68 4.44
CA GLY A 17 -1.88 5.41 4.83
C GLY A 17 -2.87 5.89 3.77
N PHE A 18 -4.09 5.37 3.80
CA PHE A 18 -5.10 5.69 2.78
C PHE A 18 -5.41 7.20 2.65
N GLY A 19 -5.28 7.99 3.72
CA GLY A 19 -5.45 9.45 3.66
C GLY A 19 -4.43 10.13 2.74
N ASP A 20 -3.17 9.67 2.78
CA ASP A 20 -2.07 10.21 1.98
C ASP A 20 -2.13 9.80 0.50
N TRP A 21 -3.00 8.85 0.14
CA TRP A 21 -3.13 8.44 -1.27
C TRP A 21 -3.69 9.56 -2.13
N THR A 22 -4.44 10.49 -1.54
CA THR A 22 -4.95 11.67 -2.24
C THR A 22 -3.82 12.54 -2.79
N GLU A 23 -2.68 12.60 -2.10
CA GLU A 23 -1.47 13.29 -2.55
C GLU A 23 -0.80 12.56 -3.74
N ILE A 24 -0.88 11.22 -3.76
CA ILE A 24 -0.25 10.39 -4.79
C ILE A 24 -1.03 10.44 -6.12
N PHE A 25 -2.35 10.37 -6.04
CA PHE A 25 -3.22 10.31 -7.22
C PHE A 25 -3.76 11.69 -7.64
N GLY A 26 -3.49 12.74 -6.85
CA GLY A 26 -3.74 14.15 -7.16
C GLY A 26 -5.20 14.60 -7.02
N ASP A 27 -6.14 13.84 -7.61
CA ASP A 27 -7.56 14.16 -7.51
C ASP A 27 -8.24 13.34 -6.37
N PRO A 28 -8.83 14.00 -5.36
CA PRO A 28 -9.48 13.31 -4.25
C PRO A 28 -10.66 12.43 -4.69
N SER A 29 -11.41 12.83 -5.72
CA SER A 29 -12.57 12.08 -6.21
C SER A 29 -12.13 10.80 -6.91
N MET A 30 -11.10 10.88 -7.74
CA MET A 30 -10.49 9.72 -8.40
C MET A 30 -9.85 8.77 -7.39
N THR A 31 -9.15 9.32 -6.40
CA THR A 31 -8.53 8.55 -5.32
C THR A 31 -9.60 7.80 -4.53
N ALA A 32 -10.69 8.46 -4.13
CA ALA A 32 -11.79 7.83 -3.41
C ALA A 32 -12.44 6.71 -4.23
N ALA A 33 -12.71 6.95 -5.52
CA ALA A 33 -13.27 5.95 -6.42
C ALA A 33 -12.32 4.77 -6.67
N LEU A 34 -11.01 5.00 -6.67
CA LEU A 34 -10.02 3.93 -6.71
C LEU A 34 -10.02 3.16 -5.40
N LEU A 35 -9.96 3.86 -4.26
CA LEU A 35 -9.91 3.28 -2.93
C LEU A 35 -11.09 2.34 -2.72
N ASP A 36 -12.30 2.82 -3.00
CA ASP A 36 -13.55 2.06 -2.95
C ASP A 36 -13.45 0.74 -3.73
N ARG A 37 -12.95 0.79 -4.96
CA ARG A 37 -12.76 -0.39 -5.81
C ARG A 37 -11.76 -1.39 -5.23
N VAL A 38 -10.63 -0.92 -4.68
CA VAL A 38 -9.64 -1.84 -4.10
C VAL A 38 -10.08 -2.38 -2.74
N THR A 39 -10.73 -1.58 -1.90
CA THR A 39 -11.11 -1.99 -0.54
C THR A 39 -12.36 -2.86 -0.51
N HIS A 40 -13.27 -2.76 -1.49
CA HIS A 40 -14.54 -3.50 -1.51
C HIS A 40 -14.40 -5.03 -1.37
N LYS A 41 -13.29 -5.62 -1.87
CA LYS A 41 -12.96 -7.05 -1.68
C LYS A 41 -11.50 -7.30 -1.29
N ALA A 42 -10.83 -6.32 -0.67
CA ALA A 42 -9.44 -6.51 -0.26
C ALA A 42 -9.31 -7.11 1.14
N HIS A 43 -8.21 -7.84 1.32
CA HIS A 43 -7.64 -8.10 2.64
C HIS A 43 -6.55 -7.06 2.89
N ILE A 44 -6.76 -6.22 3.92
CA ILE A 44 -5.77 -5.24 4.36
C ILE A 44 -4.84 -5.94 5.34
N ILE A 45 -3.55 -5.99 5.01
CA ILE A 45 -2.51 -6.52 5.89
C ILE A 45 -1.71 -5.32 6.37
N ASN A 46 -1.81 -5.03 7.67
CA ASN A 46 -1.00 -3.98 8.29
C ASN A 46 0.40 -4.52 8.58
N CYS A 47 1.39 -3.72 8.21
CA CYS A 47 2.78 -4.13 8.15
C CYS A 47 3.60 -3.44 9.25
N ASP A 48 3.30 -3.74 10.52
CA ASP A 48 3.87 -3.05 11.68
C ASP A 48 5.23 -3.63 12.15
N TRP A 49 5.99 -4.25 11.24
CA TRP A 49 7.25 -4.91 11.57
C TRP A 49 8.47 -3.99 11.40
N ASP A 50 9.52 -4.25 12.18
CA ASP A 50 10.79 -3.55 12.01
C ASP A 50 11.37 -3.75 10.61
N SER A 51 11.96 -2.69 10.06
CA SER A 51 12.67 -2.75 8.78
C SER A 51 13.70 -3.88 8.77
N TYR A 52 13.52 -4.84 7.87
CA TYR A 52 14.47 -5.93 7.67
C TYR A 52 15.87 -5.40 7.31
N ARG A 53 15.92 -4.34 6.50
CA ARG A 53 17.17 -3.64 6.13
C ARG A 53 17.89 -3.07 7.36
N LEU A 54 17.15 -2.51 8.31
CA LEU A 54 17.73 -1.98 9.55
C LEU A 54 18.30 -3.12 10.40
N LYS A 55 17.58 -4.25 10.51
CA LYS A 55 18.05 -5.46 11.20
C LYS A 55 19.34 -6.01 10.58
N GLU A 56 19.46 -6.03 9.25
CA GLU A 56 20.69 -6.45 8.57
C GLU A 56 21.87 -5.49 8.81
N THR A 57 21.64 -4.18 8.76
CA THR A 57 22.68 -3.18 9.06
C THR A 57 23.18 -3.31 10.51
N LEU A 58 22.28 -3.48 11.48
CA LEU A 58 22.62 -3.69 12.89
C LEU A 58 23.41 -4.99 13.10
N LYS A 59 23.12 -6.05 12.34
CA LYS A 59 23.89 -7.31 12.38
C LYS A 59 25.28 -7.18 11.76
N ARG A 60 25.44 -6.36 10.70
CA ARG A 60 26.73 -6.14 10.02
C ARG A 60 27.65 -5.17 10.73
N SER A 61 27.11 -4.23 11.49
CA SER A 61 27.87 -3.28 12.30
C SER A 61 27.50 -3.46 13.77
N PRO A 62 28.00 -4.50 14.44
CA PRO A 62 27.93 -4.55 15.89
C PRO A 62 28.72 -3.34 16.41
N LYS A 63 28.04 -2.48 17.17
CA LYS A 63 28.74 -1.53 18.04
C LYS A 63 29.46 -2.27 19.14
#